data_AF-A0A3M1CGE5-F1
#
_entry.id   AF-A0A3M1CGE5-F1
#
_cell.length_a   1.000
_cell.length_b   1.000
_cell.length_c   1.000
_cell.angle_alpha   90.00
_cell.angle_beta   90.00
_cell.angle_gamma   90.00
#
_symmetry.space_group_name_H-M   'P 1'
#
loop_
_entity.id
_entity.type
_entity.pdbx_description
1 polymer ?
#
loop_
_entity_poly.entity_id
_entity_poly.type
_entity_poly.pdbx_seq_one_letter_code
_entity_poly.pdbx_strand_id
1 'polypeptide(L)'
;MGTKRIINLRSLNRALGRVIDELDRHGFWTEKIYSVDVYLVPLGAALGWFWKNGNGQICIPAVSFGDLGRLFRRKKACSLADIIRHEYGHAVAHHYRGLIRSRRFSDAFGASYFSDTSFEYDEDFHVTEYAASEPAEDFAEVFMLYLKHDGRLPASYSTPWIRKKWAFVRQLSTMIRKGKARWD
;
A
#
# COMPACT_ATOMS: atom_id res chain seq x y z
N MET A 1 23.77 17.23 -11.73
CA MET A 1 22.66 17.25 -12.71
C MET A 1 21.85 15.98 -12.55
N GLY A 2 20.66 16.05 -11.93
CA GLY A 2 19.80 14.88 -11.75
C GLY A 2 19.10 14.53 -13.06
N THR A 3 19.27 13.31 -13.55
CA THR A 3 18.59 12.83 -14.75
C THR A 3 17.08 12.78 -14.47
N LYS A 4 16.30 13.69 -15.09
CA LYS A 4 14.84 13.61 -15.12
C LYS A 4 14.45 12.33 -15.86
N ARG A 5 14.25 11.22 -15.14
CA ARG A 5 13.64 10.01 -15.72
C ARG A 5 12.13 10.16 -15.63
N ILE A 6 11.49 10.34 -16.78
CA ILE A 6 10.04 10.27 -16.90
C ILE A 6 9.62 8.80 -16.71
N ILE A 7 8.54 8.55 -15.95
CA ILE A 7 7.94 7.22 -15.89
C ILE A 7 7.41 6.89 -17.28
N ASN A 8 8.04 5.91 -17.93
CA ASN A 8 7.62 5.39 -19.22
C ASN A 8 7.00 3.99 -19.07
N LEU A 9 6.28 3.55 -20.10
CA LEU A 9 5.54 2.29 -20.08
C LEU A 9 6.44 1.07 -19.79
N ARG A 10 7.70 1.07 -20.24
CA ARG A 10 8.64 -0.03 -19.92
C ARG A 10 8.99 -0.07 -18.44
N SER A 11 9.26 1.09 -17.84
CA SER A 11 9.58 1.18 -16.40
C SER A 11 8.37 0.81 -15.55
N LEU A 12 7.17 1.24 -15.97
CA LEU A 12 5.90 0.86 -15.35
C LEU A 12 5.68 -0.64 -15.44
N ASN A 13 5.73 -1.24 -16.62
CA ASN A 13 5.49 -2.68 -16.80
C ASN A 13 6.49 -3.53 -16.02
N ARG A 14 7.76 -3.11 -15.94
CA ARG A 14 8.76 -3.80 -15.11
C ARG A 14 8.44 -3.72 -13.62
N ALA A 15 8.08 -2.53 -13.13
CA ALA A 15 7.71 -2.35 -11.73
C ALA A 15 6.44 -3.13 -11.40
N LEU A 16 5.44 -3.09 -12.29
CA LEU A 16 4.18 -3.79 -12.17
C LEU A 16 4.38 -5.31 -12.13
N GLY A 17 5.15 -5.88 -13.07
CA GLY A 17 5.44 -7.32 -13.08
C GLY A 17 6.06 -7.79 -11.77
N ARG A 18 7.03 -7.02 -11.24
CA ARG A 18 7.63 -7.31 -9.93
C ARG A 18 6.60 -7.27 -8.79
N VAL A 19 5.72 -6.28 -8.77
CA VAL A 19 4.71 -6.15 -7.69
C VAL A 19 3.67 -7.27 -7.81
N ILE A 20 3.29 -7.67 -9.02
CA ILE A 20 2.41 -8.82 -9.26
C ILE A 20 3.03 -10.09 -8.68
N ASP A 21 4.30 -10.36 -8.97
CA ASP A 21 5.01 -11.54 -8.42
C ASP A 21 5.05 -11.51 -6.88
N GLU A 22 5.22 -10.33 -6.28
CA GLU A 22 5.21 -10.13 -4.82
C GLU A 22 3.81 -10.35 -4.23
N LEU A 23 2.76 -9.82 -4.87
CA LEU A 23 1.36 -10.03 -4.48
C LEU A 23 0.99 -11.51 -4.53
N ASP A 24 1.40 -12.22 -5.59
CA ASP A 24 1.13 -13.64 -5.79
C ASP A 24 1.82 -14.48 -4.71
N ARG A 25 3.12 -14.25 -4.49
CA ARG A 25 3.89 -14.94 -3.44
C ARG A 25 3.27 -14.79 -2.06
N HIS A 26 2.68 -13.63 -1.78
CA HIS A 26 2.02 -13.33 -0.51
C HIS A 26 0.51 -13.61 -0.50
N GLY A 27 -0.04 -14.21 -1.56
CA GLY A 27 -1.45 -14.65 -1.62
C GLY A 27 -2.46 -13.51 -1.68
N PHE A 28 -2.04 -12.33 -2.13
CA PHE A 28 -2.92 -11.20 -2.42
C PHE A 28 -3.34 -11.14 -3.89
N TRP A 29 -2.63 -11.83 -4.79
CA TRP A 29 -3.02 -11.91 -6.20
C TRP A 29 -4.19 -12.88 -6.36
N THR A 30 -5.38 -12.34 -6.57
CA THR A 30 -6.63 -13.09 -6.75
C THR A 30 -7.37 -12.56 -7.98
N GLU A 31 -8.42 -13.25 -8.44
CA GLU A 31 -9.24 -12.77 -9.56
C GLU A 31 -9.77 -11.34 -9.34
N LYS A 32 -10.13 -10.99 -8.10
CA LYS A 32 -10.60 -9.63 -7.75
C LYS A 32 -9.49 -8.60 -7.92
N ILE A 33 -8.28 -8.91 -7.47
CA ILE A 33 -7.13 -8.00 -7.59
C ILE A 33 -6.59 -7.94 -9.02
N TYR A 34 -6.63 -9.05 -9.75
CA TYR A 34 -6.31 -9.10 -11.19
C TYR A 34 -7.22 -8.17 -12.00
N SER A 35 -8.48 -8.00 -11.61
CA SER A 35 -9.44 -7.14 -12.30
C SER A 35 -9.22 -5.63 -12.10
N VAL A 36 -8.23 -5.24 -11.28
CA VAL A 36 -7.87 -3.85 -11.06
C VAL A 36 -6.97 -3.38 -12.19
N ASP A 37 -7.49 -2.48 -13.01
CA ASP A 37 -6.73 -1.90 -14.12
C ASP A 37 -5.67 -0.92 -13.60
N VAL A 38 -4.47 -0.95 -14.19
CA VAL A 38 -3.40 0.02 -13.90
C VAL A 38 -3.17 0.93 -15.12
N TYR A 39 -3.50 2.20 -14.98
CA TYR A 39 -3.37 3.21 -16.03
C TYR A 39 -2.17 4.13 -15.77
N LEU A 40 -1.35 4.34 -16.79
CA LEU A 40 -0.40 5.46 -16.80
C LEU A 40 -1.14 6.71 -17.29
N VAL A 41 -1.25 7.73 -16.45
CA VAL A 41 -1.95 8.97 -16.80
C VAL A 41 -0.97 10.12 -17.04
N PRO A 42 -1.21 11.00 -18.03
CA PRO A 42 -0.24 12.04 -18.42
C PRO A 42 -0.06 13.14 -17.35
N LEU A 43 -1.06 13.39 -16.51
CA LEU A 43 -1.05 14.38 -15.43
C LEU A 43 -1.88 13.86 -14.25
N GLY A 44 -1.46 14.19 -13.03
CA GLY A 44 -2.15 13.81 -11.80
C GLY A 44 -1.77 14.72 -10.64
N ALA A 45 -2.72 15.00 -9.74
CA ALA A 45 -2.50 15.84 -8.56
C ALA A 45 -1.82 15.09 -7.40
N ALA A 46 -1.76 13.76 -7.46
CA ALA A 46 -1.11 12.85 -6.50
C ALA A 46 -0.08 11.96 -7.21
N LEU A 47 0.79 11.24 -6.50
CA LEU A 47 1.87 10.41 -7.08
C LEU A 47 1.40 9.04 -7.62
N GLY A 48 0.13 8.74 -7.38
CA GLY A 48 -0.63 7.53 -7.70
C GLY A 48 -2.01 7.72 -7.05
N TRP A 49 -3.07 7.12 -7.56
CA TRP A 49 -4.31 7.00 -6.79
C TRP A 49 -5.15 5.81 -7.23
N PHE A 50 -5.76 5.14 -6.27
CA PHE A 50 -6.80 4.15 -6.50
C PHE A 50 -8.19 4.79 -6.60
N TRP A 51 -8.84 4.69 -7.76
CA TRP A 51 -10.21 5.15 -7.97
C TRP A 51 -11.20 4.00 -7.73
N LYS A 52 -12.21 4.24 -6.88
CA LYS A 52 -13.11 3.21 -6.31
C LYS A 52 -14.30 2.82 -7.19
N ASN A 53 -14.43 3.31 -8.44
CA ASN A 53 -15.58 2.98 -9.28
C ASN A 53 -15.39 1.67 -10.06
N GLY A 54 -16.48 0.92 -10.24
CA GLY A 54 -16.45 -0.38 -10.92
C GLY A 54 -15.62 -1.40 -10.15
N ASN A 55 -14.67 -2.04 -10.83
CA ASN A 55 -13.73 -3.01 -10.25
C ASN A 55 -12.51 -2.36 -9.59
N GLY A 56 -12.43 -1.02 -9.53
CA GLY A 56 -11.25 -0.32 -9.01
C GLY A 56 -10.18 -0.10 -10.08
N GLN A 57 -9.52 1.06 -10.04
CA GLN A 57 -8.49 1.44 -11.00
C GLN A 57 -7.31 2.07 -10.27
N ILE A 58 -6.08 1.72 -10.61
CA ILE A 58 -4.86 2.38 -10.13
C ILE A 58 -4.37 3.31 -11.22
N CYS A 59 -4.35 4.62 -10.95
CA CYS A 59 -3.83 5.63 -11.85
C CYS A 59 -2.44 6.06 -11.38
N ILE A 60 -1.41 5.88 -12.21
CA ILE A 60 -0.04 6.31 -11.94
C ILE A 60 0.29 7.48 -12.88
N PRO A 61 0.55 8.70 -12.38
CA PRO A 61 0.91 9.82 -13.23
C PRO A 61 2.34 9.74 -13.73
N ALA A 62 2.54 10.21 -14.96
CA ALA A 62 3.85 10.30 -15.62
C ALA A 62 4.70 11.48 -15.09
N VAL A 63 4.97 11.52 -13.78
CA VAL A 63 5.78 12.58 -13.13
C VAL A 63 7.28 12.20 -13.01
N SER A 64 8.12 13.20 -12.76
CA SER A 64 9.58 13.06 -12.58
C SER A 64 9.93 12.64 -11.14
N PHE A 65 10.88 11.70 -10.97
CA PHE A 65 11.34 11.14 -9.68
C PHE A 65 11.72 12.14 -8.57
N GLY A 66 11.95 13.42 -8.90
CA GLY A 66 12.35 14.46 -7.95
C GLY A 66 11.29 14.82 -6.91
N ASP A 67 10.00 14.63 -7.22
CA ASP A 67 8.89 14.96 -6.32
C ASP A 67 8.34 13.75 -5.55
N LEU A 68 8.64 12.52 -6.02
CA LEU A 68 8.22 11.28 -5.36
C LEU A 68 8.77 11.11 -3.94
N GLY A 69 9.96 11.66 -3.66
CA GLY A 69 10.64 11.51 -2.38
C GLY A 69 10.16 12.47 -1.28
N ARG A 70 9.33 13.48 -1.60
CA ARG A 70 8.92 14.50 -0.61
C ARG A 70 7.79 14.06 0.31
N LEU A 71 6.94 13.12 -0.09
CA LEU A 71 5.87 12.57 0.75
C LEU A 71 6.38 11.57 1.80
N PHE A 72 7.52 10.92 1.55
CA PHE A 72 8.07 9.86 2.42
C PHE A 72 9.24 10.36 3.30
N ARG A 73 9.11 11.54 3.93
CA ARG A 73 10.19 12.16 4.73
C ARG A 73 10.52 11.37 6.01
N ARG A 74 11.32 10.31 5.83
CA ARG A 74 12.60 10.00 6.51
C ARG A 74 12.97 8.58 6.06
N LYS A 75 14.18 8.45 5.50
CA LYS A 75 15.00 7.22 5.38
C LYS A 75 15.08 6.43 4.05
N LYS A 76 14.36 6.69 2.94
CA LYS A 76 14.72 6.05 1.64
C LYS A 76 14.09 6.69 0.40
N ALA A 77 14.79 6.55 -0.73
CA ALA A 77 14.24 6.86 -2.05
C ALA A 77 12.98 6.03 -2.31
N CYS A 78 11.86 6.70 -2.63
CA CYS A 78 10.63 6.05 -3.06
C CYS A 78 10.76 5.61 -4.51
N SER A 79 10.59 4.30 -4.77
CA SER A 79 10.63 3.74 -6.12
C SER A 79 9.24 3.63 -6.72
N LEU A 80 9.14 3.54 -8.05
CA LEU A 80 7.87 3.29 -8.73
C LEU A 80 7.16 2.01 -8.22
N ALA A 81 7.93 0.99 -7.87
CA ALA A 81 7.38 -0.23 -7.27
C ALA A 81 6.82 0.02 -5.86
N ASP A 82 7.38 0.96 -5.09
CA ASP A 82 6.83 1.32 -3.78
C ASP A 82 5.46 1.99 -3.94
N ILE A 83 5.32 2.92 -4.88
CA ILE A 83 4.01 3.53 -5.18
C ILE A 83 3.00 2.45 -5.61
N ILE A 84 3.38 1.59 -6.56
CA ILE A 84 2.46 0.55 -7.05
C ILE A 84 2.03 -0.38 -5.90
N ARG A 85 2.94 -0.78 -5.00
CA ARG A 85 2.58 -1.58 -3.82
C ARG A 85 1.60 -0.85 -2.90
N HIS A 86 1.84 0.44 -2.66
CA HIS A 86 1.00 1.28 -1.83
C HIS A 86 -0.43 1.34 -2.40
N GLU A 87 -0.58 1.63 -3.69
CA GLU A 87 -1.88 1.65 -4.36
C GLU A 87 -2.59 0.29 -4.34
N TYR A 88 -1.84 -0.80 -4.50
CA TYR A 88 -2.40 -2.15 -4.32
C TYR A 88 -2.86 -2.42 -2.89
N GLY A 89 -2.28 -1.76 -1.88
CA GLY A 89 -2.81 -1.76 -0.53
C GLY A 89 -4.26 -1.25 -0.51
N HIS A 90 -4.53 -0.09 -1.08
CA HIS A 90 -5.89 0.43 -1.19
C HIS A 90 -6.82 -0.48 -2.02
N ALA A 91 -6.33 -1.04 -3.12
CA ALA A 91 -7.10 -1.98 -3.94
C ALA A 91 -7.51 -3.23 -3.14
N VAL A 92 -6.57 -3.85 -2.42
CA VAL A 92 -6.85 -4.97 -1.50
C VAL A 92 -7.89 -4.55 -0.48
N ALA A 93 -7.76 -3.36 0.11
CA ALA A 93 -8.69 -2.92 1.12
C ALA A 93 -10.12 -2.72 0.58
N HIS A 94 -10.24 -2.25 -0.67
CA HIS A 94 -11.50 -2.10 -1.37
C HIS A 94 -12.19 -3.44 -1.64
N HIS A 95 -11.47 -4.42 -2.20
CA HIS A 95 -12.07 -5.72 -2.55
C HIS A 95 -12.34 -6.64 -1.35
N TYR A 96 -11.60 -6.45 -0.26
CA TYR A 96 -11.73 -7.24 0.97
C TYR A 96 -12.31 -6.41 2.12
N ARG A 97 -13.25 -5.53 1.79
CA ARG A 97 -13.95 -4.62 2.71
C ARG A 97 -14.46 -5.24 4.00
N GLY A 98 -14.93 -6.49 3.98
CA GLY A 98 -15.41 -7.17 5.19
C GLY A 98 -14.30 -7.56 6.17
N LEU A 99 -13.07 -7.80 5.68
CA LEU A 99 -11.89 -8.03 6.51
C LEU A 99 -11.30 -6.69 7.00
N ILE A 100 -11.35 -5.65 6.17
CA ILE A 100 -10.86 -4.31 6.53
C ILE A 100 -11.78 -3.59 7.52
N ARG A 101 -13.10 -3.60 7.28
CA ARG A 101 -14.10 -2.97 8.16
C ARG A 101 -14.35 -3.88 9.37
N SER A 102 -13.34 -4.00 10.22
CA SER A 102 -13.35 -4.91 11.35
C SER A 102 -12.75 -4.27 12.59
N ARG A 103 -13.14 -4.77 13.76
CA ARG A 103 -12.51 -4.38 15.03
C ARG A 103 -11.03 -4.74 15.04
N ARG A 104 -10.64 -5.88 14.44
CA ARG A 104 -9.23 -6.28 14.29
C ARG A 104 -8.39 -5.24 13.57
N PHE A 105 -8.94 -4.59 12.54
CA PHE A 105 -8.26 -3.48 11.87
C PHE A 105 -8.06 -2.32 12.84
N SER A 106 -9.14 -1.84 13.49
CA SER A 106 -9.05 -0.69 14.40
C SER A 106 -8.18 -0.96 15.61
N ASP A 107 -8.15 -2.18 16.12
CA ASP A 107 -7.24 -2.57 17.19
C ASP A 107 -5.77 -2.46 16.75
N ALA A 108 -5.45 -2.74 15.47
CA ALA A 108 -4.10 -2.69 14.94
C ALA A 108 -3.67 -1.28 14.49
N PHE A 109 -4.57 -0.52 13.89
CA PHE A 109 -4.31 0.79 13.25
C PHE A 109 -4.84 1.98 14.05
N GLY A 110 -5.41 1.76 15.23
CA GLY A 110 -5.88 2.82 16.15
C GLY A 110 -7.24 3.40 15.79
N ALA A 111 -7.68 3.34 14.53
CA ALA A 111 -8.99 3.85 14.10
C ALA A 111 -9.61 3.01 12.95
N SER A 112 -10.77 3.41 12.45
CA SER A 112 -11.43 2.71 11.34
C SER A 112 -10.68 2.99 10.03
N TYR A 113 -10.60 2.03 9.12
CA TYR A 113 -9.99 2.26 7.80
C TYR A 113 -10.63 3.44 7.05
N PHE A 114 -11.93 3.66 7.22
CA PHE A 114 -12.68 4.70 6.50
C PHE A 114 -12.85 5.99 7.31
N SER A 115 -12.14 6.16 8.42
CA SER A 115 -12.18 7.43 9.16
C SER A 115 -11.10 8.38 8.65
N ASP A 116 -11.43 9.67 8.59
CA ASP A 116 -10.49 10.75 8.25
C ASP A 116 -9.65 11.17 9.48
N THR A 117 -9.38 10.22 10.39
CA THR A 117 -8.63 10.49 11.62
C THR A 117 -7.16 10.65 11.31
N SER A 118 -6.67 11.88 11.42
CA SER A 118 -5.24 12.16 11.38
C SER A 118 -4.61 12.03 12.77
N PHE A 119 -3.38 11.55 12.81
CA PHE A 119 -2.57 11.42 14.02
C PHE A 119 -1.36 12.34 13.94
N GLU A 120 -0.85 12.75 15.10
CA GLU A 120 0.53 13.22 15.16
C GLU A 120 1.46 12.05 14.81
N TYR A 121 2.48 12.33 13.98
CA TYR A 121 3.46 11.31 13.63
C TYR A 121 4.22 10.84 14.87
N ASP A 122 4.29 9.52 15.01
CA ASP A 122 4.98 8.80 16.06
C ASP A 122 5.71 7.64 15.40
N GLU A 123 7.04 7.58 15.49
CA GLU A 123 7.85 6.54 14.85
C GLU A 123 7.68 5.15 15.48
N ASP A 124 7.16 5.08 16.71
CA ASP A 124 6.82 3.80 17.34
C ASP A 124 5.51 3.24 16.81
N PHE A 125 4.61 4.10 16.34
CA PHE A 125 3.32 3.70 15.80
C PHE A 125 3.33 3.65 14.27
N HIS A 126 3.89 4.66 13.60
CA HIS A 126 3.81 4.89 12.16
C HIS A 126 5.14 4.60 11.47
N VAL A 127 5.06 3.95 10.30
CA VAL A 127 6.26 3.60 9.51
C VAL A 127 6.84 4.79 8.73
N THR A 128 6.03 5.82 8.47
CA THR A 128 6.38 7.07 7.77
C THR A 128 5.51 8.23 8.28
N GLU A 129 5.91 9.48 8.04
CA GLU A 129 5.06 10.65 8.33
C GLU A 129 3.72 10.59 7.56
N TYR A 130 3.75 10.06 6.33
CA TYR A 130 2.56 9.90 5.51
C TYR A 130 1.56 8.90 6.11
N ALA A 131 2.04 7.82 6.73
CA ALA A 131 1.20 6.87 7.44
C ALA A 131 0.37 7.51 8.58
N ALA A 132 0.77 8.67 9.13
CA ALA A 132 0.02 9.35 10.18
C ALA A 132 -1.16 10.21 9.65
N SER A 133 -1.27 10.36 8.33
CA SER A 133 -2.31 11.20 7.72
C SER A 133 -3.72 10.65 7.92
N GLU A 134 -3.90 9.33 7.71
CA GLU A 134 -5.16 8.62 7.95
C GLU A 134 -4.90 7.09 8.07
N PRO A 135 -5.82 6.31 8.69
CA PRO A 135 -5.62 4.87 8.86
C PRO A 135 -5.56 4.09 7.54
N ALA A 136 -6.16 4.61 6.48
CA ALA A 136 -6.08 3.99 5.15
C ALA A 136 -4.65 4.08 4.58
N GLU A 137 -4.00 5.23 4.77
CA GLU A 137 -2.62 5.48 4.35
C GLU A 137 -1.63 4.70 5.22
N ASP A 138 -1.86 4.64 6.53
CA ASP A 138 -1.09 3.78 7.45
C ASP A 138 -1.11 2.30 7.00
N PHE A 139 -2.29 1.79 6.65
CA PHE A 139 -2.43 0.45 6.11
C PHE A 139 -1.68 0.28 4.79
N ALA A 140 -1.82 1.21 3.84
CA ALA A 140 -1.16 1.13 2.54
C ALA A 140 0.37 1.19 2.67
N GLU A 141 0.90 2.02 3.56
CA GLU A 141 2.34 2.10 3.88
C GLU A 141 2.87 0.80 4.51
N VAL A 142 2.16 0.24 5.49
CA VAL A 142 2.54 -1.03 6.11
C VAL A 142 2.45 -2.18 5.10
N PHE A 143 1.41 -2.21 4.26
CA PHE A 143 1.24 -3.20 3.20
C PHE A 143 2.37 -3.13 2.17
N MET A 144 2.74 -1.92 1.76
CA MET A 144 3.83 -1.67 0.85
C MET A 144 5.16 -2.18 1.40
N LEU A 145 5.48 -1.87 2.66
CA LEU A 145 6.68 -2.39 3.32
C LEU A 145 6.63 -3.91 3.49
N TYR A 146 5.45 -4.48 3.77
CA TYR A 146 5.27 -5.93 3.88
C TYR A 146 5.70 -6.63 2.59
N LEU A 147 5.20 -6.19 1.43
CA LEU A 147 5.59 -6.78 0.14
C LEU A 147 7.07 -6.51 -0.19
N LYS A 148 7.53 -5.27 0.00
CA LYS A 148 8.92 -4.87 -0.28
C LYS A 148 9.95 -5.71 0.47
N HIS A 149 9.60 -6.12 1.69
CA HIS A 149 10.45 -6.91 2.58
C HIS A 149 10.07 -8.39 2.63
N ASP A 150 9.33 -8.89 1.64
CA ASP A 150 8.99 -10.31 1.51
C ASP A 150 8.32 -10.88 2.79
N GLY A 151 7.46 -10.06 3.41
CA GLY A 151 6.74 -10.37 4.65
C GLY A 151 7.59 -10.37 5.93
N ARG A 152 8.89 -10.04 5.84
CA ARG A 152 9.84 -9.99 6.96
C ARG A 152 9.91 -8.57 7.53
N LEU A 153 9.53 -8.40 8.79
CA LEU A 153 9.56 -7.09 9.44
C LEU A 153 11.02 -6.65 9.68
N PRO A 154 11.49 -5.53 9.10
CA PRO A 154 12.82 -5.03 9.36
C PRO A 154 13.00 -4.62 10.83
N ALA A 155 14.18 -4.87 11.40
CA ALA A 155 14.49 -4.53 12.79
C ALA A 155 14.26 -3.05 13.11
N SER A 156 14.52 -2.16 12.16
CA SER A 156 14.34 -0.70 12.29
C SER A 156 12.89 -0.25 12.46
N TYR A 157 11.91 -1.12 12.15
CA TYR A 157 10.48 -0.85 12.30
C TYR A 157 9.84 -1.78 13.35
N SER A 158 10.64 -2.51 14.13
CA SER A 158 10.17 -3.65 14.94
C SER A 158 9.61 -3.26 16.31
N THR A 159 8.79 -2.21 16.33
CA THR A 159 8.11 -1.71 17.53
C THR A 159 6.86 -2.55 17.83
N PRO A 160 6.33 -2.53 19.07
CA PRO A 160 5.15 -3.32 19.41
C PRO A 160 3.93 -3.02 18.52
N TRP A 161 3.69 -1.75 18.20
CA TRP A 161 2.56 -1.33 17.37
C TRP A 161 2.72 -1.70 15.91
N ILE A 162 3.91 -1.48 15.32
CA ILE A 162 4.17 -1.87 13.94
C ILE A 162 4.10 -3.40 13.79
N ARG A 163 4.58 -4.18 14.78
CA ARG A 163 4.39 -5.65 14.78
C ARG A 163 2.93 -6.06 14.72
N LYS A 164 2.03 -5.33 15.41
CA LYS A 164 0.59 -5.59 15.39
C LYS A 164 -0.01 -5.33 14.01
N LYS A 165 0.34 -4.21 13.37
CA LYS A 165 -0.06 -3.87 11.98
C LYS A 165 0.48 -4.90 10.99
N TRP A 166 1.74 -5.30 11.13
CA TRP A 166 2.37 -6.32 10.30
C TRP A 166 1.70 -7.69 10.43
N ALA A 167 1.33 -8.07 11.66
CA ALA A 167 0.58 -9.29 11.94
C ALA A 167 -0.81 -9.25 11.30
N PHE A 168 -1.48 -8.09 11.33
CA PHE A 168 -2.75 -7.91 10.64
C PHE A 168 -2.62 -8.18 9.13
N VAL A 169 -1.64 -7.60 8.44
CA VAL A 169 -1.42 -7.83 6.99
C VAL A 169 -1.14 -9.32 6.70
N ARG A 170 -0.34 -9.98 7.52
CA ARG A 170 -0.08 -11.43 7.39
C ARG A 170 -1.35 -12.27 7.57
N GLN A 171 -2.18 -11.95 8.55
CA GLN A 171 -3.44 -12.64 8.80
C GLN A 171 -4.45 -12.35 7.68
N LEU A 172 -4.49 -11.12 7.16
CA LEU A 172 -5.31 -10.73 6.03
C LEU A 172 -5.01 -11.60 4.81
N SER A 173 -3.73 -11.75 4.44
CA SER A 173 -3.30 -12.68 3.39
C SER A 173 -3.84 -14.10 3.62
N THR A 174 -3.74 -14.61 4.85
CA THR A 174 -4.22 -15.95 5.20
C THR A 174 -5.73 -16.08 4.98
N MET A 175 -6.52 -15.07 5.35
CA MET A 175 -7.96 -15.07 5.16
C MET A 175 -8.36 -14.98 3.69
N ILE A 176 -7.66 -14.14 2.92
CA ILE A 176 -7.86 -14.00 1.48
C ILE A 176 -7.60 -15.32 0.77
N ARG A 177 -6.48 -16.01 1.08
CA ARG A 177 -6.16 -17.33 0.53
C ARG A 177 -7.18 -18.40 0.88
N LYS A 178 -7.87 -18.27 2.02
CA LYS A 178 -8.97 -19.15 2.44
C LYS A 178 -10.32 -18.78 1.81
N GLY A 179 -10.36 -17.77 0.94
CA GLY A 179 -11.60 -17.28 0.32
C GLY A 179 -12.57 -16.61 1.31
N LYS A 180 -12.08 -16.18 2.48
CA LYS A 180 -12.93 -15.60 3.53
C LYS A 180 -13.29 -14.16 3.19
N ALA A 181 -14.56 -13.82 3.40
CA ALA A 181 -15.06 -12.45 3.20
C ALA A 181 -15.01 -11.59 4.48
N ARG A 182 -14.95 -12.21 5.66
CA ARG A 182 -14.95 -11.59 7.00
C ARG A 182 -14.11 -12.41 7.97
N TRP A 183 -13.76 -11.80 9.10
CA TRP A 183 -13.20 -12.52 10.24
C TRP A 183 -14.29 -13.38 10.88
N ASP A 184 -13.92 -14.61 11.27
CA ASP A 184 -14.79 -15.48 12.07
C ASP A 184 -15.07 -14.88 13.46
#